data_AF-A0A7S3G279-F1
#
_entry.id   AF-A0A7S3G279-F1
#
_cell.length_a   1.000
_cell.length_b   1.000
_cell.length_c   1.000
_cell.angle_alpha   90.00
_cell.angle_beta   90.00
_cell.angle_gamma   90.00
#
_symmetry.space_group_name_H-M   'P 1'
#
loop_
_entity.id
_entity.type
_entity.pdbx_description
1 polymer ?
#
loop_
_entity_poly.entity_id
_entity_poly.type
_entity_poly.pdbx_seq_one_letter_code
_entity_poly.pdbx_strand_id
1 'polypeptide(L)'
;MERRMTALVKTFEEGRVFVDKYGFEVRDELEGEYREFLHAFPIKLEKIRQKWGKFLGDAGCDISMSSRSAWRPSEIIRPLPEKTKSLRTLVRAGIPPEYRAELWMHFSGAFKKRDETEGATRAPGEMSYYARMLSESAAQNHPALKDIQKDLDRTYKKHPFFNGIGYGRLKNVLLAYAIRNKSVGYCQSMNYLAALLLLYMDEEDAFWTLCTVVEDTLPGYYDTSMSGCHIDQRVFEELATKKMGRIMDHLKSFELDIGIFTLEWFLCLFSKTFPSETVFRLWDCFFYEGKKVLFRFAFAAFKYLEHDLLRARSAAEVFVLIQSSLERVFDAEKYMNCVFENTAGKLSDKQYETLRGHHEAHFSARATDMLRSQNVAKAVVMSKFNSKELNRLFDEYCKVCDSSSVASPSIIRPNSLVLRFHTFQTVFGRVVHGWAPNTRPMLRIFELFDKDNDGLIDFSELVSGLSLFVRSTPAERWQLCFQVFDLTDDGYVSYEEMMAVAEGFCYADEEQHFLHTLQRVRTRITERYQLFWKEEEETMQRRKELGMEEKAITSTSVHGLNKASFCEFVSTEPILVRPFNLAKEQEEAMAAHAAADRRSGGLRSPLSPSASPHQRSISLLPVETL
;
A
#
# COMPACT_ATOMS: atom_id res chain seq x y z
N MET A 1 -21.65 2.56 31.87
CA MET A 1 -21.94 3.57 30.82
C MET A 1 -23.18 4.36 31.18
N GLU A 2 -24.39 3.78 31.22
CA GLU A 2 -25.64 4.50 31.58
C GLU A 2 -25.50 5.35 32.85
N ARG A 3 -25.05 4.81 34.00
CA ARG A 3 -24.83 5.63 35.21
C ARG A 3 -23.82 6.78 35.03
N ARG A 4 -22.76 6.57 34.24
CA ARG A 4 -21.75 7.60 33.91
C ARG A 4 -22.33 8.66 32.97
N MET A 5 -23.13 8.24 31.99
CA MET A 5 -23.75 9.09 30.98
C MET A 5 -24.91 9.89 31.55
N THR A 6 -25.80 9.26 32.32
CA THR A 6 -26.89 9.93 33.04
C THR A 6 -26.35 10.97 34.02
N ALA A 7 -25.24 10.68 34.71
CA ALA A 7 -24.58 11.68 35.55
C ALA A 7 -24.04 12.86 34.73
N LEU A 8 -23.33 12.58 33.63
CA LEU A 8 -22.76 13.60 32.74
C LEU A 8 -23.84 14.47 32.07
N VAL A 9 -24.91 13.86 31.55
CA VAL A 9 -26.05 14.53 30.91
C VAL A 9 -26.76 15.45 31.90
N LYS A 10 -27.00 14.98 33.14
CA LYS A 10 -27.65 15.79 34.18
C LYS A 10 -26.84 17.04 34.55
N THR A 11 -25.51 16.95 34.58
CA THR A 11 -24.62 18.13 34.74
C THR A 11 -24.59 19.07 33.53
N PHE A 12 -24.90 18.58 32.32
CA PHE A 12 -24.84 19.39 31.09
C PHE A 12 -26.16 20.09 30.76
N GLU A 13 -27.30 19.51 31.18
CA GLU A 13 -28.63 20.15 31.12
C GLU A 13 -28.69 21.46 31.91
N GLU A 14 -27.81 21.65 32.91
CA GLU A 14 -27.64 22.92 33.64
C GLU A 14 -27.01 24.04 32.77
N GLY A 15 -26.49 23.71 31.57
CA GLY A 15 -25.70 24.58 30.69
C GLY A 15 -26.33 25.01 29.35
N ARG A 16 -27.63 24.76 29.10
CA ARG A 16 -28.39 25.13 27.87
C ARG A 16 -28.04 24.41 26.55
N VAL A 17 -27.46 23.20 26.58
CA VAL A 17 -27.25 22.40 25.36
C VAL A 17 -27.95 21.05 25.52
N PHE A 18 -28.91 20.76 24.63
CA PHE A 18 -29.62 19.50 24.64
C PHE A 18 -28.78 18.40 24.00
N VAL A 19 -28.65 17.27 24.70
CA VAL A 19 -27.85 16.13 24.26
C VAL A 19 -28.69 14.86 24.22
N ASP A 20 -28.33 13.95 23.31
CA ASP A 20 -28.91 12.63 23.23
C ASP A 20 -28.50 11.75 24.43
N LYS A 21 -29.13 10.59 24.58
CA LYS A 21 -28.83 9.64 25.67
C LYS A 21 -27.39 9.10 25.66
N TYR A 22 -26.65 9.33 24.58
CA TYR A 22 -25.26 8.99 24.42
C TYR A 22 -24.34 10.22 24.50
N GLY A 23 -24.84 11.38 24.91
CA GLY A 23 -24.04 12.59 25.19
C GLY A 23 -23.69 13.43 23.96
N PHE A 24 -24.24 13.13 22.78
CA PHE A 24 -24.04 13.95 21.58
C PHE A 24 -25.05 15.08 21.53
N GLU A 25 -24.61 16.27 21.12
CA GLU A 25 -25.50 17.43 20.93
C GLU A 25 -26.58 17.11 19.89
N VAL A 26 -27.83 17.44 20.24
CA VAL A 26 -28.97 17.40 19.33
C VAL A 26 -29.31 18.85 19.01
N ARG A 27 -29.42 19.18 17.71
CA ARG A 27 -29.77 20.54 17.29
C ARG A 27 -31.12 20.95 17.89
N ASP A 28 -31.23 22.21 18.30
CA ASP A 28 -32.44 22.77 18.93
C ASP A 28 -33.72 22.49 18.11
N GLU A 29 -33.63 22.59 16.79
CA GLU A 29 -34.75 22.32 15.87
C GLU A 29 -35.22 20.86 15.86
N LEU A 30 -34.39 19.92 16.33
CA LEU A 30 -34.68 18.48 16.39
C LEU A 30 -35.02 18.00 17.80
N GLU A 31 -34.90 18.86 18.81
CA GLU A 31 -35.12 18.48 20.22
C GLU A 31 -36.51 17.89 20.45
N GLY A 32 -37.56 18.50 19.86
CA GLY A 32 -38.94 18.02 19.99
C GLY A 32 -39.12 16.60 19.44
N GLU A 33 -38.67 16.36 18.20
CA GLU A 33 -38.70 15.04 17.55
C GLU A 33 -37.93 13.99 18.37
N TYR A 34 -36.78 14.37 18.93
CA TYR A 34 -35.98 13.48 19.75
C TYR A 34 -36.66 13.14 21.08
N ARG A 35 -37.30 14.13 21.74
CA ARG A 35 -38.05 13.91 22.98
C ARG A 35 -39.22 12.93 22.77
N GLU A 36 -39.94 13.05 21.66
CA GLU A 36 -41.00 12.10 21.30
C GLU A 36 -40.46 10.67 21.15
N PHE A 37 -39.33 10.51 20.45
CA PHE A 37 -38.64 9.23 20.37
C PHE A 37 -38.25 8.68 21.75
N LEU A 38 -37.71 9.52 22.63
CA LEU A 38 -37.30 9.12 23.98
C LEU A 38 -38.45 8.60 24.84
N HIS A 39 -39.68 9.11 24.68
CA HIS A 39 -40.83 8.63 25.47
C HIS A 39 -41.10 7.13 25.28
N ALA A 40 -40.95 6.61 24.06
CA ALA A 40 -41.18 5.19 23.77
C ALA A 40 -39.96 4.30 24.03
N PHE A 41 -38.75 4.89 24.08
CA PHE A 41 -37.49 4.15 24.08
C PHE A 41 -37.28 3.21 25.29
N PRO A 42 -37.52 3.61 26.57
CA PRO A 42 -37.30 2.74 27.72
C PRO A 42 -38.10 1.43 27.66
N ILE A 43 -39.36 1.51 27.23
CA ILE A 43 -40.24 0.35 27.09
C ILE A 43 -39.71 -0.59 26.00
N LYS A 44 -39.23 -0.04 24.87
CA LYS A 44 -38.62 -0.84 23.81
C LYS A 44 -37.33 -1.52 24.29
N LEU A 45 -36.46 -0.77 24.98
CA LEU A 45 -35.19 -1.30 25.50
C LEU A 45 -35.40 -2.43 26.50
N GLU A 46 -36.38 -2.30 27.39
CA GLU A 46 -36.68 -3.35 28.38
C GLU A 46 -37.15 -4.66 27.70
N LYS A 47 -37.97 -4.56 26.66
CA LYS A 47 -38.36 -5.73 25.84
C LYS A 47 -37.15 -6.38 25.16
N ILE A 48 -36.19 -5.59 24.69
CA ILE A 48 -34.95 -6.10 24.12
C ILE A 48 -34.12 -6.81 25.21
N ARG A 49 -33.94 -6.19 26.38
CA ARG A 49 -33.24 -6.79 27.53
C ARG A 49 -33.81 -8.14 27.93
N GLN A 50 -35.13 -8.26 28.02
CA GLN A 50 -35.80 -9.53 28.36
C GLN A 50 -35.53 -10.62 27.33
N LYS A 51 -35.60 -10.30 26.03
CA LYS A 51 -35.29 -11.27 24.96
C LYS A 51 -33.83 -11.71 25.00
N TRP A 52 -32.90 -10.79 25.25
CA TRP A 52 -31.48 -11.10 25.39
C TRP A 52 -31.18 -11.91 26.65
N GLY A 53 -31.72 -11.52 27.80
CA GLY A 53 -31.54 -12.26 29.05
C GLY A 53 -32.04 -13.70 28.93
N LYS A 54 -33.21 -13.91 28.31
CA LYS A 54 -33.71 -15.25 28.00
C LYS A 54 -32.77 -16.02 27.08
N PHE A 55 -32.38 -15.43 25.95
CA PHE A 55 -31.50 -16.11 24.98
C PHE A 55 -30.15 -16.50 25.60
N LEU A 56 -29.53 -15.59 26.36
CA LEU A 56 -28.25 -15.84 27.02
C LEU A 56 -28.37 -16.92 28.10
N GLY A 57 -29.45 -16.89 28.89
CA GLY A 57 -29.76 -17.93 29.88
C GLY A 57 -29.94 -19.31 29.22
N ASP A 58 -30.72 -19.38 28.14
CA ASP A 58 -30.96 -20.61 27.37
C ASP A 58 -29.65 -21.14 26.72
N ALA A 59 -28.76 -20.24 26.31
CA ALA A 59 -27.45 -20.58 25.73
C ALA A 59 -26.36 -20.85 26.78
N GLY A 60 -26.67 -20.75 28.08
CA GLY A 60 -25.69 -20.88 29.17
C GLY A 60 -24.60 -19.80 29.18
N CYS A 61 -24.82 -18.69 28.47
CA CYS A 61 -23.87 -17.58 28.32
C CYS A 61 -24.07 -16.55 29.44
N ASP A 62 -23.02 -16.21 30.19
CA ASP A 62 -23.08 -15.17 31.22
C ASP A 62 -22.27 -13.92 30.83
N ILE A 63 -22.96 -12.99 30.18
CA ILE A 63 -22.43 -11.66 29.82
C ILE A 63 -22.75 -10.63 30.93
N SER A 64 -23.47 -11.05 31.97
CA SER A 64 -23.84 -10.17 33.08
C SER A 64 -22.61 -9.91 33.94
N MET A 65 -22.18 -8.66 33.99
CA MET A 65 -21.01 -8.18 34.74
C MET A 65 -19.65 -8.53 34.12
N SER A 66 -19.24 -7.76 33.11
CA SER A 66 -17.81 -7.50 32.93
C SER A 66 -17.32 -6.57 34.05
N SER A 67 -16.62 -7.13 35.03
CA SER A 67 -15.81 -6.33 35.96
C SER A 67 -14.70 -5.67 35.12
N ARG A 68 -14.87 -4.37 34.87
CA ARG A 68 -14.07 -3.53 33.95
C ARG A 68 -12.67 -3.17 34.47
N SER A 69 -11.92 -4.10 35.08
CA SER A 69 -10.62 -3.74 35.66
C SER A 69 -9.62 -4.87 35.92
N ALA A 70 -9.92 -6.14 35.66
CA ALA A 70 -8.94 -7.20 35.85
C ALA A 70 -8.72 -7.94 34.55
N TRP A 71 -7.47 -7.92 34.06
CA TRP A 71 -6.93 -8.95 33.19
C TRP A 71 -7.51 -10.31 33.61
N ARG A 72 -8.22 -10.97 32.68
CA ARG A 72 -8.86 -12.26 32.96
C ARG A 72 -7.86 -13.37 32.66
N PRO A 73 -7.48 -14.20 33.64
CA PRO A 73 -6.86 -15.49 33.34
C PRO A 73 -7.80 -16.28 32.43
N SER A 74 -7.23 -17.02 31.48
CA SER A 74 -7.90 -17.95 30.57
C SER A 74 -8.71 -19.07 31.25
N GLU A 75 -8.70 -19.12 32.59
CA GLU A 75 -9.38 -20.14 33.40
C GLU A 75 -10.86 -19.81 33.70
N ILE A 76 -11.34 -18.60 33.38
CA ILE A 76 -12.78 -18.24 33.45
C ILE A 76 -13.25 -17.73 32.09
N ILE A 77 -13.19 -18.58 31.07
CA ILE A 77 -13.86 -18.34 29.78
C ILE A 77 -15.36 -18.55 30.02
N ARG A 78 -16.08 -17.46 30.25
CA ARG A 78 -17.54 -17.53 30.19
C ARG A 78 -17.92 -17.83 28.74
N PRO A 79 -18.79 -18.81 28.48
CA PRO A 79 -19.17 -19.12 27.11
C PRO A 79 -19.85 -17.89 26.49
N LEU A 80 -19.33 -17.45 25.35
CA LEU A 80 -19.92 -16.41 24.52
C LEU A 80 -20.78 -17.08 23.44
N PRO A 81 -21.88 -16.43 23.01
CA PRO A 81 -22.83 -17.09 22.14
C PRO A 81 -22.25 -17.31 20.73
N GLU A 82 -22.46 -18.51 20.20
CA GLU A 82 -22.09 -18.84 18.82
C GLU A 82 -23.03 -18.19 17.80
N LYS A 83 -22.52 -17.93 16.59
CA LYS A 83 -23.32 -17.30 15.52
C LYS A 83 -24.42 -18.25 15.02
N THR A 84 -25.65 -17.98 15.42
CA THR A 84 -26.85 -18.73 15.01
C THR A 84 -27.85 -17.86 14.25
N LYS A 85 -28.89 -18.48 13.64
CA LYS A 85 -30.00 -17.74 13.01
C LYS A 85 -30.84 -16.97 14.04
N SER A 86 -31.10 -17.57 15.20
CA SER A 86 -31.83 -16.92 16.29
C SER A 86 -31.07 -15.71 16.84
N LEU A 87 -29.77 -15.87 17.10
CA LEU A 87 -28.91 -14.76 17.52
C LEU A 87 -28.85 -13.65 16.47
N ARG A 88 -28.79 -14.00 15.18
CA ARG A 88 -28.85 -13.00 14.10
C ARG A 88 -30.10 -12.13 14.18
N THR A 89 -31.28 -12.75 14.34
CA THR A 89 -32.54 -12.02 14.48
C THR A 89 -32.52 -11.11 15.71
N LEU A 90 -31.94 -11.59 16.81
CA LEU A 90 -31.82 -10.84 18.04
C LEU A 90 -30.86 -9.64 17.91
N VAL A 91 -29.71 -9.81 17.25
CA VAL A 91 -28.77 -8.73 16.92
C VAL A 91 -29.41 -7.68 16.02
N ARG A 92 -30.17 -8.09 15.00
CA ARG A 92 -30.92 -7.15 14.14
C ARG A 92 -31.97 -6.35 14.91
N ALA A 93 -32.58 -6.95 15.92
CA ALA A 93 -33.50 -6.27 16.84
C ALA A 93 -32.80 -5.31 17.82
N GLY A 94 -31.46 -5.36 17.91
CA GLY A 94 -30.61 -4.47 18.68
C GLY A 94 -29.98 -5.14 19.90
N ILE A 95 -28.73 -4.80 20.20
CA ILE A 95 -28.01 -5.28 21.38
C ILE A 95 -28.21 -4.27 22.54
N PRO A 96 -28.57 -4.72 23.76
CA PRO A 96 -28.59 -3.87 24.94
C PRO A 96 -27.23 -3.17 25.14
N PRO A 97 -27.21 -1.86 25.48
CA PRO A 97 -25.97 -1.10 25.63
C PRO A 97 -24.93 -1.77 26.55
N GLU A 98 -25.38 -2.43 27.62
CA GLU A 98 -24.53 -3.15 28.57
C GLU A 98 -23.79 -4.37 28.00
N TYR A 99 -24.27 -4.95 26.89
CA TYR A 99 -23.66 -6.13 26.26
C TYR A 99 -22.79 -5.79 25.05
N ARG A 100 -22.86 -4.55 24.53
CA ARG A 100 -22.16 -4.15 23.30
C ARG A 100 -20.64 -4.33 23.37
N ALA A 101 -20.00 -3.91 24.46
CA ALA A 101 -18.54 -4.02 24.58
C ALA A 101 -18.05 -5.46 24.36
N GLU A 102 -18.61 -6.40 25.14
CA GLU A 102 -18.24 -7.81 25.06
C GLU A 102 -18.61 -8.43 23.71
N LEU A 103 -19.84 -8.18 23.23
CA LEU A 103 -20.34 -8.80 22.00
C LEU A 103 -19.69 -8.22 20.75
N TRP A 104 -19.37 -6.93 20.70
CA TRP A 104 -18.65 -6.34 19.58
C TRP A 104 -17.24 -6.91 19.49
N MET A 105 -16.51 -7.02 20.62
CA MET A 105 -15.19 -7.66 20.63
C MET A 105 -15.25 -9.13 20.20
N HIS A 106 -16.26 -9.86 20.66
CA HIS A 106 -16.48 -11.25 20.26
C HIS A 106 -16.76 -11.38 18.77
N PHE A 107 -17.74 -10.63 18.26
CA PHE A 107 -18.20 -10.76 16.88
C PHE A 107 -17.22 -10.19 15.86
N SER A 108 -16.44 -9.16 16.22
CA SER A 108 -15.37 -8.60 15.38
C SER A 108 -14.11 -9.49 15.35
N GLY A 109 -13.97 -10.40 16.31
CA GLY A 109 -12.76 -11.21 16.48
C GLY A 109 -11.64 -10.51 17.27
N ALA A 110 -11.94 -9.40 17.96
CA ALA A 110 -10.94 -8.62 18.70
C ALA A 110 -10.31 -9.42 19.85
N PHE A 111 -11.11 -10.24 20.56
CA PHE A 111 -10.58 -11.15 21.57
C PHE A 111 -9.54 -12.10 20.97
N LYS A 112 -9.92 -12.78 19.89
CA LYS A 112 -9.03 -13.70 19.18
C LYS A 112 -7.74 -13.01 18.72
N LYS A 113 -7.84 -11.83 18.11
CA LYS A 113 -6.69 -11.07 17.60
C LYS A 113 -5.74 -10.61 18.71
N ARG A 114 -6.27 -10.19 19.84
CA ARG A 114 -5.49 -9.86 21.04
C ARG A 114 -4.76 -11.10 21.55
N ASP A 115 -5.48 -12.20 21.77
CA ASP A 115 -4.94 -13.42 22.36
C ASP A 115 -3.89 -14.07 21.44
N GLU A 116 -4.05 -13.99 20.12
CA GLU A 116 -3.05 -14.41 19.13
C GLU A 116 -1.79 -13.53 19.14
N THR A 117 -1.92 -12.24 19.47
CA THR A 117 -0.78 -11.30 19.50
C THR A 117 -0.03 -11.33 20.84
N GLU A 118 -0.74 -11.50 21.95
CA GLU A 118 -0.18 -11.46 23.31
C GLU A 118 0.12 -12.85 23.89
N GLY A 119 -0.38 -13.91 23.25
CA GLY A 119 -0.46 -15.24 23.85
C GLY A 119 -1.65 -15.36 24.81
N ALA A 120 -2.21 -16.56 24.94
CA ALA A 120 -3.42 -16.80 25.74
C ALA A 120 -3.29 -16.45 27.24
N THR A 121 -2.07 -16.32 27.74
CA THR A 121 -1.76 -15.91 29.12
C THR A 121 -0.56 -15.00 29.16
N ARG A 122 -0.77 -13.74 29.57
CA ARG A 122 0.29 -12.78 29.90
C ARG A 122 0.98 -13.19 31.21
N ALA A 123 2.30 -13.13 31.28
CA ALA A 123 3.00 -13.33 32.54
C ALA A 123 2.68 -12.18 33.52
N PRO A 124 2.54 -12.45 34.83
CA PRO A 124 2.35 -11.38 35.83
C PRO A 124 3.47 -10.34 35.75
N GLY A 125 3.12 -9.07 35.56
CA GLY A 125 4.08 -7.95 35.47
C GLY A 125 4.52 -7.58 34.05
N GLU A 126 4.14 -8.34 33.02
CA GLU A 126 4.47 -8.01 31.63
C GLU A 126 3.56 -6.89 31.09
N MET A 127 4.15 -5.97 30.34
CA MET A 127 3.41 -4.88 29.70
C MET A 127 2.58 -5.41 28.52
N SER A 128 1.31 -4.99 28.41
CA SER A 128 0.47 -5.41 27.29
C SER A 128 1.02 -4.90 25.95
N TYR A 129 0.65 -5.55 24.86
CA TYR A 129 1.02 -5.12 23.51
C TYR A 129 0.58 -3.68 23.27
N TYR A 130 -0.64 -3.32 23.69
CA TYR A 130 -1.14 -1.97 23.59
C TYR A 130 -0.24 -0.96 24.31
N ALA A 131 0.12 -1.25 25.56
CA ALA A 131 1.00 -0.39 26.35
C ALA A 131 2.42 -0.29 25.75
N ARG A 132 2.93 -1.35 25.10
CA ARG A 132 4.17 -1.30 24.30
C ARG A 132 4.05 -0.36 23.11
N MET A 133 2.97 -0.44 22.33
CA MET A 133 2.75 0.47 21.20
C MET A 133 2.66 1.93 21.64
N LEU A 134 2.03 2.21 22.79
CA LEU A 134 2.01 3.55 23.37
C LEU A 134 3.40 4.03 23.77
N SER A 135 4.18 3.19 24.45
CA SER A 135 5.56 3.52 24.82
C SER A 135 6.43 3.82 23.60
N GLU A 136 6.29 3.05 22.52
CA GLU A 136 6.99 3.30 21.25
C GLU A 136 6.52 4.60 20.58
N SER A 137 5.22 4.89 20.61
CA SER A 137 4.67 6.14 20.06
C SER A 137 5.17 7.38 20.80
N ALA A 138 5.48 7.27 22.09
CA ALA A 138 6.03 8.37 22.87
C ALA A 138 7.53 8.58 22.58
N ALA A 139 8.25 7.52 22.23
CA ALA A 139 9.67 7.58 21.87
C ALA A 139 9.91 8.07 20.44
N GLN A 140 8.97 7.82 19.52
CA GLN A 140 9.06 8.21 18.10
C GLN A 140 8.18 9.44 17.84
N ASN A 141 8.75 10.51 17.26
CA ASN A 141 7.92 11.63 16.76
C ASN A 141 7.19 11.22 15.47
N HIS A 142 6.13 10.42 15.62
CA HIS A 142 5.45 9.79 14.49
C HIS A 142 4.71 10.83 13.63
N PRO A 143 4.82 10.79 12.28
CA PRO A 143 4.16 11.75 11.39
C PRO A 143 2.65 11.90 11.63
N ALA A 144 1.98 10.79 11.97
CA ALA A 144 0.56 10.75 12.28
C ALA A 144 0.14 11.65 13.47
N LEU A 145 1.04 11.97 14.40
CA LEU A 145 0.70 12.76 15.60
C LEU A 145 0.08 14.11 15.23
N LYS A 146 0.61 14.77 14.20
CA LYS A 146 0.12 16.07 13.75
C LYS A 146 -1.31 15.97 13.21
N ASP A 147 -1.61 14.93 12.44
CA ASP A 147 -2.92 14.76 11.82
C ASP A 147 -3.95 14.24 12.82
N ILE A 148 -3.55 13.34 13.72
CA ILE A 148 -4.37 12.94 14.87
C ILE A 148 -4.74 14.18 15.70
N GLN A 149 -3.77 15.05 16.03
CA GLN A 149 -4.01 16.23 16.85
C GLN A 149 -5.04 17.18 16.22
N LYS A 150 -4.96 17.42 14.90
CA LYS A 150 -5.97 18.21 14.18
C LYS A 150 -7.36 17.59 14.27
N ASP A 151 -7.44 16.27 14.18
CA ASP A 151 -8.73 15.56 14.21
C ASP A 151 -9.33 15.48 15.59
N LEU A 152 -8.53 15.31 16.64
CA LEU A 152 -9.00 15.37 18.03
C LEU A 152 -9.75 16.66 18.33
N ASP A 153 -9.28 17.79 17.80
CA ASP A 153 -9.88 19.11 18.05
C ASP A 153 -11.24 19.32 17.39
N ARG A 154 -11.60 18.46 16.42
CA ARG A 154 -12.93 18.46 15.76
C ARG A 154 -13.77 17.21 16.06
N THR A 155 -13.21 16.19 16.69
CA THR A 155 -13.92 14.91 16.96
C THR A 155 -14.76 15.02 18.22
N TYR A 156 -16.06 15.23 18.05
CA TYR A 156 -17.04 15.24 19.14
C TYR A 156 -16.60 16.11 20.34
N LYS A 157 -15.91 17.23 20.10
CA LYS A 157 -15.30 18.07 21.14
C LYS A 157 -16.31 18.58 22.19
N LYS A 158 -17.57 18.75 21.79
CA LYS A 158 -18.66 19.16 22.68
C LYS A 158 -19.20 18.02 23.56
N HIS A 159 -18.92 16.77 23.22
CA HIS A 159 -19.39 15.61 23.96
C HIS A 159 -18.69 15.54 25.33
N PRO A 160 -19.41 15.39 26.46
CA PRO A 160 -18.83 15.52 27.81
C PRO A 160 -17.62 14.61 28.09
N PHE A 161 -17.63 13.38 27.55
CA PHE A 161 -16.50 12.45 27.69
C PHE A 161 -15.24 12.91 26.93
N PHE A 162 -15.39 13.44 25.71
CA PHE A 162 -14.26 13.87 24.86
C PHE A 162 -13.80 15.28 25.18
N ASN A 163 -14.60 16.08 25.89
CA ASN A 163 -14.16 17.30 26.55
C ASN A 163 -13.44 17.04 27.91
N GLY A 164 -13.08 15.79 28.19
CA GLY A 164 -12.43 15.38 29.42
C GLY A 164 -11.49 14.21 29.18
N ILE A 165 -11.59 13.17 30.02
CA ILE A 165 -10.68 12.02 29.98
C ILE A 165 -10.63 11.32 28.61
N GLY A 166 -11.73 11.34 27.85
CA GLY A 166 -11.84 10.67 26.56
C GLY A 166 -10.92 11.24 25.49
N TYR A 167 -10.52 12.51 25.59
CA TYR A 167 -9.58 13.14 24.66
C TYR A 167 -8.23 12.42 24.63
N GLY A 168 -7.65 12.19 25.82
CA GLY A 168 -6.38 11.47 25.97
C GLY A 168 -6.49 10.02 25.53
N ARG A 169 -7.59 9.34 25.90
CA ARG A 169 -7.84 7.95 25.49
C ARG A 169 -7.93 7.80 23.98
N LEU A 170 -8.64 8.72 23.32
CA LEU A 170 -8.77 8.72 21.86
C LEU A 170 -7.41 8.93 21.18
N LYS A 171 -6.61 9.89 21.67
CA LYS A 171 -5.25 10.11 21.19
C LYS A 171 -4.40 8.85 21.30
N ASN A 172 -4.43 8.19 22.45
CA ASN A 172 -3.64 6.99 22.72
C ASN A 172 -4.02 5.84 21.78
N VAL A 173 -5.32 5.54 21.62
CA VAL A 173 -5.78 4.47 20.71
C VAL A 173 -5.29 4.70 19.29
N LEU A 174 -5.42 5.93 18.78
CA LEU A 174 -5.02 6.28 17.41
C LEU A 174 -3.50 6.22 17.22
N LEU A 175 -2.72 6.69 18.19
CA LEU A 175 -1.26 6.62 18.15
C LEU A 175 -0.75 5.18 18.21
N ALA A 176 -1.28 4.37 19.13
CA ALA A 176 -0.93 2.96 19.22
C ALA A 176 -1.23 2.22 17.90
N TYR A 177 -2.36 2.52 17.26
CA TYR A 177 -2.70 1.92 15.96
C TYR A 177 -1.72 2.35 14.86
N ALA A 178 -1.36 3.64 14.81
CA ALA A 178 -0.43 4.16 13.82
C ALA A 178 0.96 3.49 13.91
N ILE A 179 1.42 3.17 15.13
CA ILE A 179 2.65 2.40 15.34
C ILE A 179 2.48 0.93 14.93
N ARG A 180 1.37 0.30 15.32
CA ARG A 180 1.09 -1.10 15.00
C ARG A 180 1.12 -1.38 13.50
N ASN A 181 0.49 -0.51 12.71
CA ASN A 181 0.40 -0.69 11.27
C ASN A 181 0.91 0.56 10.54
N LYS A 182 2.24 0.69 10.43
CA LYS A 182 2.91 1.82 9.77
C LYS A 182 2.52 2.02 8.30
N SER A 183 2.08 0.95 7.62
CA SER A 183 1.64 1.04 6.22
C SER A 183 0.34 1.82 6.05
N VAL A 184 -0.54 1.75 7.06
CA VAL A 184 -1.78 2.53 7.16
C VAL A 184 -1.52 3.83 7.91
N GLY A 185 -0.77 3.76 9.01
CA GLY A 185 -0.54 4.86 9.94
C GLY A 185 -1.86 5.36 10.52
N TYR A 186 -2.21 6.60 10.20
CA TYR A 186 -3.48 7.21 10.57
C TYR A 186 -4.18 7.73 9.32
N CYS A 187 -5.40 7.24 9.10
CA CYS A 187 -6.31 7.77 8.08
C CYS A 187 -7.39 8.60 8.75
N GLN A 188 -7.63 9.81 8.22
CA GLN A 188 -8.77 10.63 8.63
C GLN A 188 -10.05 9.80 8.50
N SER A 189 -10.90 9.83 9.53
CA SER A 189 -12.11 9.02 9.77
C SER A 189 -11.95 7.98 10.86
N MET A 190 -10.72 7.47 11.10
CA MET A 190 -10.45 6.52 12.18
C MET A 190 -10.75 7.10 13.57
N ASN A 191 -10.58 8.42 13.73
CA ASN A 191 -10.94 9.17 14.93
C ASN A 191 -12.41 8.99 15.34
N TYR A 192 -13.35 8.98 14.38
CA TYR A 192 -14.76 8.79 14.70
C TYR A 192 -15.04 7.34 15.13
N LEU A 193 -14.38 6.36 14.51
CA LEU A 193 -14.50 4.96 14.88
C LEU A 193 -14.00 4.72 16.31
N ALA A 194 -12.76 5.12 16.59
CA ALA A 194 -12.14 4.98 17.90
C ALA A 194 -12.92 5.71 19.00
N ALA A 195 -13.44 6.92 18.72
CA ALA A 195 -14.26 7.66 19.65
C ALA A 195 -15.53 6.88 20.02
N LEU A 196 -16.30 6.41 19.04
CA LEU A 196 -17.54 5.66 19.32
C LEU A 196 -17.28 4.33 20.06
N LEU A 197 -16.18 3.64 19.78
CA LEU A 197 -15.78 2.44 20.53
C LEU A 197 -15.52 2.76 22.02
N LEU A 198 -14.77 3.83 22.30
CA LEU A 198 -14.42 4.27 23.66
C LEU A 198 -15.62 4.65 24.54
N LEU A 199 -16.81 4.85 23.95
CA LEU A 199 -18.03 5.05 24.73
C LEU A 199 -18.50 3.77 25.44
N TYR A 200 -18.22 2.59 24.87
CA TYR A 200 -18.70 1.31 25.38
C TYR A 200 -17.64 0.51 26.14
N MET A 201 -16.41 0.53 25.63
CA MET A 201 -15.31 -0.31 26.09
C MET A 201 -14.12 0.51 26.61
N ASP A 202 -13.20 -0.16 27.29
CA ASP A 202 -11.98 0.48 27.77
C ASP A 202 -10.97 0.70 26.63
N GLU A 203 -9.90 1.44 26.93
CA GLU A 203 -8.99 1.97 25.92
C GLU A 203 -8.31 0.88 25.07
N GLU A 204 -7.82 -0.18 25.73
CA GLU A 204 -7.16 -1.30 25.06
C GLU A 204 -8.15 -2.16 24.25
N ASP A 205 -9.36 -2.36 24.76
CA ASP A 205 -10.41 -3.07 24.01
C ASP A 205 -10.81 -2.29 22.75
N ALA A 206 -10.95 -0.96 22.85
CA ALA A 206 -11.22 -0.09 21.71
C ALA A 206 -10.11 -0.15 20.66
N PHE A 207 -8.84 -0.23 21.11
CA PHE A 207 -7.70 -0.45 20.23
C PHE A 207 -7.82 -1.79 19.48
N TRP A 208 -8.09 -2.90 20.15
CA TRP A 208 -8.20 -4.21 19.50
C TRP A 208 -9.39 -4.29 18.55
N THR A 209 -10.54 -3.72 18.92
CA THR A 209 -11.69 -3.64 18.02
C THR A 209 -11.38 -2.77 16.80
N LEU A 210 -10.72 -1.63 16.97
CA LEU A 210 -10.27 -0.81 15.83
C LEU A 210 -9.34 -1.59 14.90
N CYS A 211 -8.38 -2.35 15.45
CA CYS A 211 -7.49 -3.21 14.66
C CYS A 211 -8.29 -4.20 13.81
N THR A 212 -9.31 -4.85 14.37
CA THR A 212 -10.15 -5.79 13.60
C THR A 212 -10.98 -5.12 12.51
N VAL A 213 -11.44 -3.89 12.74
CA VAL A 213 -12.19 -3.15 11.73
C VAL A 213 -11.29 -2.81 10.55
N VAL A 214 -10.11 -2.26 10.81
CA VAL A 214 -9.22 -1.75 9.77
C VAL A 214 -8.48 -2.87 9.04
N GLU A 215 -7.97 -3.88 9.76
CA GLU A 215 -7.11 -4.91 9.18
C GLU A 215 -7.92 -6.07 8.60
N ASP A 216 -8.99 -6.50 9.27
CA ASP A 216 -9.68 -7.76 8.95
C ASP A 216 -11.02 -7.53 8.26
N THR A 217 -11.80 -6.55 8.72
CA THR A 217 -13.17 -6.34 8.23
C THR A 217 -13.21 -5.45 6.98
N LEU A 218 -12.40 -4.38 6.95
CA LEU A 218 -12.37 -3.36 5.90
C LEU A 218 -10.95 -3.16 5.34
N PRO A 219 -10.30 -4.22 4.82
CA PRO A 219 -8.96 -4.11 4.28
C PRO A 219 -8.92 -3.10 3.11
N GLY A 220 -7.92 -2.22 3.13
CA GLY A 220 -7.69 -1.18 2.12
C GLY A 220 -8.61 0.04 2.22
N TYR A 221 -9.51 0.12 3.22
CA TYR A 221 -10.34 1.33 3.39
C TYR A 221 -9.53 2.52 3.88
N TYR A 222 -8.56 2.27 4.75
CA TYR A 222 -7.82 3.30 5.48
C TYR A 222 -6.36 3.40 5.03
N ASP A 223 -5.96 2.71 3.94
CA ASP A 223 -4.64 2.93 3.35
C ASP A 223 -4.55 4.32 2.70
N THR A 224 -3.35 4.72 2.27
CA THR A 224 -3.10 6.05 1.68
C THR A 224 -3.96 6.35 0.45
N SER A 225 -4.36 5.32 -0.31
CA SER A 225 -5.18 5.49 -1.53
C SER A 225 -6.67 5.24 -1.28
N MET A 226 -7.06 4.84 -0.07
CA MET A 226 -8.39 4.36 0.30
C MET A 226 -8.94 3.34 -0.72
N SER A 227 -8.05 2.50 -1.26
CA SER A 227 -8.30 1.67 -2.43
C SER A 227 -9.51 0.76 -2.24
N GLY A 228 -9.58 0.06 -1.10
CA GLY A 228 -10.66 -0.84 -0.74
C GLY A 228 -12.00 -0.12 -0.62
N CYS A 229 -12.02 1.11 -0.10
CA CYS A 229 -13.24 1.90 0.01
C CYS A 229 -13.74 2.33 -1.38
N HIS A 230 -12.87 2.85 -2.24
CA HIS A 230 -13.24 3.24 -3.60
C HIS A 230 -13.74 2.07 -4.45
N ILE A 231 -13.12 0.89 -4.31
CA ILE A 231 -13.59 -0.34 -4.97
C ILE A 231 -15.01 -0.67 -4.49
N ASP A 232 -15.26 -0.67 -3.18
CA ASP A 232 -16.59 -0.98 -2.64
C ASP A 232 -17.64 0.09 -2.98
N GLN A 233 -17.25 1.36 -3.17
CA GLN A 233 -18.13 2.38 -3.72
C GLN A 233 -18.57 2.07 -5.15
N ARG A 234 -17.65 1.60 -6.01
CA ARG A 234 -17.99 1.19 -7.39
C ARG A 234 -18.87 -0.05 -7.41
N VAL A 235 -18.63 -1.01 -6.53
CA VAL A 235 -19.54 -2.15 -6.32
C VAL A 235 -20.92 -1.67 -5.93
N PHE A 236 -21.02 -0.71 -4.99
CA PHE A 236 -22.29 -0.15 -4.56
C PHE A 236 -22.99 0.59 -5.71
N GLU A 237 -22.28 1.42 -6.46
CA GLU A 237 -22.79 2.18 -7.60
C GLU A 237 -23.34 1.28 -8.71
N GLU A 238 -22.66 0.19 -9.04
CA GLU A 238 -23.14 -0.76 -10.03
C GLU A 238 -24.42 -1.46 -9.56
N LEU A 239 -24.46 -1.89 -8.29
CA LEU A 239 -25.67 -2.46 -7.70
C LEU A 239 -26.81 -1.43 -7.62
N ALA A 240 -26.49 -0.18 -7.30
CA ALA A 240 -27.43 0.93 -7.21
C ALA A 240 -28.07 1.23 -8.57
N THR A 241 -27.26 1.30 -9.61
CA THR A 241 -27.73 1.49 -10.99
C THR A 241 -28.71 0.39 -11.40
N LYS A 242 -28.43 -0.86 -11.02
CA LYS A 242 -29.30 -2.01 -11.33
C LYS A 242 -30.60 -2.03 -10.50
N LYS A 243 -30.56 -1.63 -9.23
CA LYS A 243 -31.66 -1.86 -8.27
C LYS A 243 -32.47 -0.61 -7.93
N MET A 244 -31.93 0.58 -8.18
CA MET A 244 -32.58 1.87 -7.96
C MET A 244 -32.28 2.85 -9.09
N GLY A 245 -32.37 2.36 -10.33
CA GLY A 245 -32.07 3.11 -11.56
C GLY A 245 -32.73 4.49 -11.63
N ARG A 246 -34.01 4.63 -11.23
CA ARG A 246 -34.70 5.93 -11.20
C ARG A 246 -33.97 7.00 -10.38
N ILE A 247 -33.48 6.63 -9.20
CA ILE A 247 -32.71 7.55 -8.35
C ILE A 247 -31.38 7.85 -9.04
N MET A 248 -30.69 6.81 -9.51
CA MET A 248 -29.37 6.96 -10.15
C MET A 248 -29.40 7.83 -11.40
N ASP A 249 -30.41 7.68 -12.25
CA ASP A 249 -30.59 8.46 -13.46
C ASP A 249 -30.90 9.93 -13.11
N HIS A 250 -31.73 10.16 -12.08
CA HIS A 250 -32.03 11.51 -11.59
C HIS A 250 -30.78 12.21 -11.03
N LEU A 251 -29.98 11.51 -10.22
CA LEU A 251 -28.71 12.07 -9.71
C LEU A 251 -27.72 12.36 -10.85
N LYS A 252 -27.62 11.45 -11.84
CA LYS A 252 -26.79 11.65 -13.03
C LYS A 252 -27.24 12.85 -13.88
N SER A 253 -28.54 13.19 -13.90
CA SER A 253 -29.03 14.38 -14.61
C SER A 253 -28.48 15.69 -14.02
N PHE A 254 -28.00 15.67 -12.78
CA PHE A 254 -27.28 16.76 -12.13
C PHE A 254 -25.76 16.56 -12.09
N GLU A 255 -25.22 15.61 -12.86
CA GLU A 255 -23.80 15.22 -12.85
C GLU A 255 -23.29 14.82 -11.45
N LEU A 256 -24.20 14.32 -10.59
CA LEU A 256 -23.90 14.00 -9.20
C LEU A 256 -23.57 12.50 -9.03
N ASP A 257 -22.30 12.20 -8.77
CA ASP A 257 -21.82 10.86 -8.44
C ASP A 257 -22.16 10.54 -6.96
N ILE A 258 -22.80 9.39 -6.70
CA ILE A 258 -23.16 8.94 -5.34
C ILE A 258 -21.93 8.69 -4.44
N GLY A 259 -20.75 8.58 -5.04
CA GLY A 259 -19.46 8.45 -4.39
C GLY A 259 -19.17 9.58 -3.41
N ILE A 260 -19.69 10.79 -3.66
CA ILE A 260 -19.49 11.94 -2.76
C ILE A 260 -20.16 11.73 -1.39
N PHE A 261 -21.25 10.97 -1.32
CA PHE A 261 -21.92 10.63 -0.07
C PHE A 261 -21.32 9.35 0.53
N THR A 262 -21.19 8.32 -0.30
CA THR A 262 -20.86 6.97 0.18
C THR A 262 -19.42 6.84 0.70
N LEU A 263 -18.50 7.73 0.29
CA LEU A 263 -17.12 7.71 0.78
C LEU A 263 -17.07 7.96 2.28
N GLU A 264 -17.67 9.06 2.74
CA GLU A 264 -17.74 9.38 4.17
C GLU A 264 -18.57 8.34 4.93
N TRP A 265 -19.69 7.89 4.34
CA TRP A 265 -20.55 6.89 4.97
C TRP A 265 -19.80 5.60 5.28
N PHE A 266 -19.00 5.11 4.34
CA PHE A 266 -18.24 3.88 4.50
C PHE A 266 -17.02 4.06 5.39
N LEU A 267 -16.25 5.14 5.24
CA LEU A 267 -15.07 5.40 6.08
C LEU A 267 -15.41 5.70 7.54
N CYS A 268 -16.52 6.40 7.80
CA CYS A 268 -16.96 6.74 9.16
C CYS A 268 -18.01 5.75 9.71
N LEU A 269 -18.35 4.68 8.99
CA LEU A 269 -19.43 3.74 9.36
C LEU A 269 -20.73 4.48 9.74
N PHE A 270 -21.08 5.48 8.93
CA PHE A 270 -22.27 6.34 9.03
C PHE A 270 -22.36 7.22 10.29
N SER A 271 -21.31 7.26 11.13
CA SER A 271 -21.31 7.99 12.42
C SER A 271 -21.48 9.50 12.32
N LYS A 272 -21.24 10.06 11.14
CA LYS A 272 -21.38 11.49 10.84
C LYS A 272 -22.71 11.86 10.20
N THR A 273 -23.49 10.87 9.77
CA THR A 273 -24.71 11.09 8.96
C THR A 273 -25.98 10.75 9.72
N PHE A 274 -25.95 9.71 10.55
CA PHE A 274 -27.12 9.24 11.30
C PHE A 274 -27.00 9.54 12.79
N PRO A 275 -28.13 9.66 13.52
CA PRO A 275 -28.13 9.73 14.98
C PRO A 275 -27.42 8.53 15.60
N SER A 276 -26.79 8.78 16.74
CA SER A 276 -25.99 7.81 17.51
C SER A 276 -26.71 6.47 17.76
N GLU A 277 -27.99 6.47 18.15
CA GLU A 277 -28.78 5.25 18.34
C GLU A 277 -28.83 4.40 17.06
N THR A 278 -29.08 5.04 15.93
CA THR A 278 -29.19 4.37 14.62
C THR A 278 -27.82 3.85 14.17
N VAL A 279 -26.75 4.60 14.42
CA VAL A 279 -25.36 4.17 14.17
C VAL A 279 -25.00 2.94 15.02
N PHE A 280 -25.32 2.93 16.31
CA PHE A 280 -25.00 1.77 17.15
C PHE A 280 -25.80 0.52 16.76
N ARG A 281 -27.05 0.69 16.32
CA ARG A 281 -27.85 -0.41 15.75
C ARG A 281 -27.26 -0.95 14.45
N LEU A 282 -26.71 -0.09 13.61
CA LEU A 282 -25.92 -0.50 12.45
C LEU A 282 -24.68 -1.31 12.90
N TRP A 283 -23.94 -0.80 13.89
CA TRP A 283 -22.69 -1.41 14.36
C TRP A 283 -22.92 -2.80 14.97
N ASP A 284 -24.00 -2.98 15.74
CA ASP A 284 -24.46 -4.29 16.23
C ASP A 284 -24.49 -5.33 15.09
N CYS A 285 -25.08 -4.94 13.94
CA CYS A 285 -25.18 -5.80 12.77
C CYS A 285 -23.88 -5.90 11.98
N PHE A 286 -23.10 -4.82 11.88
CA PHE A 286 -21.82 -4.77 11.17
C PHE A 286 -20.81 -5.73 11.79
N PHE A 287 -20.64 -5.72 13.12
CA PHE A 287 -19.74 -6.66 13.79
C PHE A 287 -20.22 -8.11 13.66
N TYR A 288 -21.54 -8.34 13.66
CA TYR A 288 -22.09 -9.69 13.58
C TYR A 288 -22.10 -10.29 12.15
N GLU A 289 -22.58 -9.54 11.15
CA GLU A 289 -22.79 -10.01 9.77
C GLU A 289 -21.73 -9.50 8.76
N GLY A 290 -20.85 -8.58 9.16
CA GLY A 290 -19.76 -8.06 8.35
C GLY A 290 -20.11 -6.87 7.43
N LYS A 291 -19.13 -6.46 6.62
CA LYS A 291 -19.15 -5.24 5.78
C LYS A 291 -20.34 -5.10 4.83
N LYS A 292 -20.97 -6.20 4.39
CA LYS A 292 -22.17 -6.15 3.51
C LYS A 292 -23.36 -5.42 4.14
N VAL A 293 -23.38 -5.28 5.47
CA VAL A 293 -24.39 -4.47 6.16
C VAL A 293 -24.29 -3.00 5.75
N LEU A 294 -23.09 -2.47 5.48
CA LEU A 294 -22.89 -1.09 5.02
C LEU A 294 -23.62 -0.82 3.69
N PHE A 295 -23.54 -1.78 2.76
CA PHE A 295 -24.25 -1.70 1.48
C PHE A 295 -25.77 -1.68 1.69
N ARG A 296 -26.30 -2.59 2.53
CA ARG A 296 -27.74 -2.62 2.87
C ARG A 296 -28.21 -1.30 3.46
N PHE A 297 -27.42 -0.75 4.36
CA PHE A 297 -27.72 0.48 5.05
C PHE A 297 -27.72 1.69 4.10
N ALA A 298 -26.74 1.78 3.19
CA ALA A 298 -26.73 2.78 2.13
C ALA A 298 -27.91 2.64 1.17
N PHE A 299 -28.26 1.41 0.75
CA PHE A 299 -29.45 1.16 -0.08
C PHE A 299 -30.73 1.64 0.59
N ALA A 300 -30.88 1.35 1.88
CA ALA A 300 -32.02 1.82 2.66
C ALA A 300 -32.06 3.34 2.75
N ALA A 301 -30.91 4.02 2.85
CA ALA A 301 -30.87 5.49 2.93
C ALA A 301 -31.43 6.13 1.65
N PHE A 302 -30.94 5.71 0.49
CA PHE A 302 -31.45 6.22 -0.79
C PHE A 302 -32.92 5.84 -1.02
N LYS A 303 -33.33 4.64 -0.63
CA LYS A 303 -34.73 4.22 -0.75
C LYS A 303 -35.67 4.95 0.21
N TYR A 304 -35.21 5.23 1.42
CA TYR A 304 -35.95 6.02 2.41
C TYR A 304 -36.23 7.44 1.88
N LEU A 305 -35.29 8.00 1.11
CA LEU A 305 -35.39 9.33 0.53
C LEU A 305 -35.91 9.34 -0.92
N GLU A 306 -36.35 8.21 -1.48
CA GLU A 306 -36.61 8.07 -2.92
C GLU A 306 -37.61 9.12 -3.44
N HIS A 307 -38.71 9.33 -2.71
CA HIS A 307 -39.73 10.30 -3.11
C HIS A 307 -39.19 11.73 -3.16
N ASP A 308 -38.41 12.12 -2.17
CA ASP A 308 -37.94 13.50 -2.05
C ASP A 308 -36.73 13.75 -2.96
N LEU A 309 -35.84 12.76 -3.12
CA LEU A 309 -34.74 12.81 -4.08
C LEU A 309 -35.24 13.02 -5.51
N LEU A 310 -36.29 12.30 -5.92
CA LEU A 310 -36.88 12.45 -7.26
C LEU A 310 -37.59 13.79 -7.47
N ARG A 311 -37.82 14.57 -6.41
CA ARG A 311 -38.41 15.92 -6.47
C ARG A 311 -37.37 17.03 -6.39
N ALA A 312 -36.15 16.70 -5.95
CA ALA A 312 -35.04 17.65 -5.90
C ALA A 312 -34.71 18.17 -7.31
N ARG A 313 -34.41 19.46 -7.41
CA ARG A 313 -34.22 20.18 -8.67
C ARG A 313 -32.77 20.56 -8.95
N SER A 314 -31.87 20.29 -8.01
CA SER A 314 -30.45 20.56 -8.15
C SER A 314 -29.62 19.62 -7.27
N ALA A 315 -28.32 19.49 -7.59
CA ALA A 315 -27.38 18.77 -6.74
C ALA A 315 -27.33 19.33 -5.31
N ALA A 316 -27.37 20.66 -5.14
CA ALA A 316 -27.34 21.31 -3.83
C ALA A 316 -28.56 20.93 -2.96
N GLU A 317 -29.76 20.87 -3.56
CA GLU A 317 -30.96 20.38 -2.86
C GLU A 317 -30.80 18.92 -2.43
N VAL A 318 -30.22 18.06 -3.27
CA VAL A 318 -29.93 16.66 -2.91
C VAL A 318 -29.01 16.57 -1.70
N PHE A 319 -27.93 17.36 -1.65
CA PHE A 319 -27.02 17.40 -0.50
C PHE A 319 -27.73 17.77 0.80
N VAL A 320 -28.48 18.88 0.77
CA VAL A 320 -29.23 19.37 1.93
C VAL A 320 -30.27 18.35 2.37
N LEU A 321 -30.97 17.72 1.42
CA LEU A 321 -32.00 16.74 1.69
C LEU A 321 -31.44 15.49 2.37
N ILE A 322 -30.36 14.93 1.83
CA ILE A 322 -29.70 13.77 2.41
C ILE A 322 -29.21 14.09 3.83
N GLN A 323 -28.51 15.21 4.01
CA GLN A 323 -27.97 15.58 5.32
C GLN A 323 -29.07 15.84 6.36
N SER A 324 -30.06 16.67 6.03
CA SER A 324 -31.12 17.06 6.96
C SER A 324 -32.12 15.95 7.27
N SER A 325 -32.36 15.03 6.33
CA SER A 325 -33.33 13.94 6.52
C SER A 325 -32.74 12.75 7.26
N LEU A 326 -31.49 12.39 6.99
CA LEU A 326 -30.86 11.23 7.64
C LEU A 326 -30.47 11.52 9.10
N GLU A 327 -30.17 12.77 9.44
CA GLU A 327 -29.93 13.20 10.83
C GLU A 327 -31.21 13.15 11.70
N ARG A 328 -32.40 13.08 11.09
CA ARG A 328 -33.69 12.93 11.80
C ARG A 328 -34.11 11.48 12.03
N VAL A 329 -33.30 10.50 11.61
CA VAL A 329 -33.65 9.08 11.72
C VAL A 329 -33.39 8.59 13.15
N PHE A 330 -34.19 9.06 14.11
CA PHE A 330 -34.10 8.69 15.53
C PHE A 330 -34.71 7.31 15.82
N ASP A 331 -35.79 6.93 15.12
CA ASP A 331 -36.39 5.59 15.24
C ASP A 331 -35.56 4.54 14.49
N ALA A 332 -34.46 4.12 15.12
CA ALA A 332 -33.55 3.12 14.61
C ALA A 332 -34.24 1.78 14.33
N GLU A 333 -35.26 1.41 15.10
CA GLU A 333 -36.00 0.15 14.86
C GLU A 333 -36.71 0.19 13.52
N LYS A 334 -37.47 1.25 13.26
CA LYS A 334 -38.17 1.46 11.98
C LYS A 334 -37.19 1.45 10.81
N TYR A 335 -36.07 2.15 10.94
CA TYR A 335 -35.07 2.20 9.88
C TYR A 335 -34.37 0.85 9.66
N MET A 336 -33.97 0.15 10.73
CA MET A 336 -33.31 -1.16 10.62
C MET A 336 -34.25 -2.24 10.05
N ASN A 337 -35.55 -2.16 10.31
CA ASN A 337 -36.53 -3.03 9.63
C ASN A 337 -36.50 -2.79 8.12
N CYS A 338 -36.52 -1.53 7.67
CA CYS A 338 -36.36 -1.18 6.26
C CYS A 338 -35.03 -1.72 5.67
N VAL A 339 -33.92 -1.59 6.40
CA VAL A 339 -32.59 -2.10 5.97
C VAL A 339 -32.61 -3.60 5.66
N PHE A 340 -33.30 -4.40 6.46
CA PHE A 340 -33.31 -5.86 6.31
C PHE A 340 -34.49 -6.43 5.52
N GLU A 341 -35.60 -5.70 5.40
CA GLU A 341 -36.73 -6.02 4.53
C GLU A 341 -36.42 -5.67 3.07
N ASN A 342 -35.66 -4.59 2.83
CA ASN A 342 -35.32 -4.13 1.50
C ASN A 342 -34.50 -5.19 0.74
N THR A 343 -35.15 -5.83 -0.24
CA THR A 343 -34.54 -6.84 -1.10
C THR A 343 -33.45 -6.24 -1.99
N ALA A 344 -33.49 -4.94 -2.28
CA ALA A 344 -32.45 -4.28 -3.05
C ALA A 344 -31.09 -4.32 -2.33
N GLY A 345 -31.09 -4.25 -0.99
CA GLY A 345 -29.88 -4.39 -0.19
C GLY A 345 -29.33 -5.82 -0.09
N LYS A 346 -30.11 -6.86 -0.48
CA LYS A 346 -29.64 -8.24 -0.37
C LYS A 346 -28.49 -8.50 -1.36
N LEU A 347 -27.36 -8.92 -0.80
CA LEU A 347 -26.12 -9.23 -1.51
C LEU A 347 -25.55 -10.55 -0.99
N SER A 348 -25.41 -11.54 -1.88
CA SER A 348 -24.75 -12.80 -1.56
C SER A 348 -23.23 -12.61 -1.53
N ASP A 349 -22.51 -13.45 -0.78
CA ASP A 349 -21.03 -13.41 -0.74
C ASP A 349 -20.44 -13.62 -2.13
N LYS A 350 -20.93 -14.61 -2.87
CA LYS A 350 -20.48 -14.88 -4.25
C LYS A 350 -20.65 -13.66 -5.16
N GLN A 351 -21.81 -12.98 -5.09
CA GLN A 351 -22.05 -11.80 -5.91
C GLN A 351 -21.15 -10.63 -5.51
N TYR A 352 -20.98 -10.40 -4.20
CA TYR A 352 -20.09 -9.37 -3.69
C TYR A 352 -18.65 -9.60 -4.17
N GLU A 353 -18.09 -10.78 -3.95
CA GLU A 353 -16.70 -11.08 -4.32
C GLU A 353 -16.49 -11.02 -5.84
N THR A 354 -17.47 -11.44 -6.63
CA THR A 354 -17.40 -11.33 -8.11
C THR A 354 -17.30 -9.87 -8.54
N LEU A 355 -18.18 -9.01 -8.02
CA LEU A 355 -18.19 -7.59 -8.37
C LEU A 355 -16.95 -6.87 -7.84
N ARG A 356 -16.55 -7.17 -6.60
CA ARG A 356 -15.37 -6.58 -5.98
C ARG A 356 -14.13 -6.94 -6.78
N GLY A 357 -13.94 -8.21 -7.14
CA GLY A 357 -12.79 -8.66 -7.94
C GLY A 357 -12.75 -7.99 -9.32
N HIS A 358 -13.90 -7.76 -9.96
CA HIS A 358 -13.97 -7.02 -11.23
C HIS A 358 -13.49 -5.57 -11.08
N HIS A 359 -14.01 -4.84 -10.07
CA HIS A 359 -13.63 -3.45 -9.82
C HIS A 359 -12.20 -3.31 -9.29
N GLU A 360 -11.72 -4.28 -8.53
CA GLU A 360 -10.33 -4.36 -8.05
C GLU A 360 -9.34 -4.56 -9.21
N ALA A 361 -9.66 -5.42 -10.18
CA ALA A 361 -8.88 -5.59 -11.39
C ALA A 361 -8.83 -4.29 -12.22
N HIS A 362 -9.97 -3.61 -12.38
CA HIS A 362 -10.03 -2.34 -13.10
C HIS A 362 -9.28 -1.21 -12.37
N PHE A 363 -9.40 -1.13 -11.04
CA PHE A 363 -8.67 -0.16 -10.22
C PHE A 363 -7.15 -0.38 -10.33
N SER A 364 -6.73 -1.64 -10.24
CA SER A 364 -5.33 -2.02 -10.39
C SER A 364 -4.80 -1.69 -11.79
N ALA A 365 -5.53 -2.03 -12.84
CA ALA A 365 -5.15 -1.69 -14.22
C ALA A 365 -4.97 -0.17 -14.41
N ARG A 366 -5.91 0.64 -13.89
CA ARG A 366 -5.82 2.11 -13.98
C ARG A 366 -4.66 2.68 -13.18
N ALA A 367 -4.38 2.13 -11.99
CA ALA A 367 -3.23 2.53 -11.19
C ALA A 367 -1.91 2.21 -11.92
N THR A 368 -1.81 1.01 -12.51
CA THR A 368 -0.68 0.60 -13.34
C THR A 368 -0.53 1.49 -14.57
N ASP A 369 -1.61 1.85 -15.26
CA ASP A 369 -1.56 2.73 -16.44
C ASP A 369 -1.12 4.16 -16.07
N MET A 370 -1.53 4.66 -14.91
CA MET A 370 -1.09 5.96 -14.41
C MET A 370 0.40 5.93 -14.07
N LEU A 371 0.85 4.91 -13.35
CA LEU A 371 2.27 4.70 -13.02
C LEU A 371 3.10 4.53 -14.29
N ARG A 372 2.62 3.75 -15.26
CA ARG A 372 3.21 3.59 -16.59
C ARG A 372 3.36 4.94 -17.26
N SER A 373 2.29 5.72 -17.34
CA SER A 373 2.30 7.02 -18.01
C SER A 373 3.32 7.97 -17.39
N GLN A 374 3.39 8.03 -16.05
CA GLN A 374 4.35 8.87 -15.33
C GLN A 374 5.80 8.39 -15.55
N ASN A 375 6.04 7.09 -15.37
CA ASN A 375 7.37 6.50 -15.48
C ASN A 375 7.90 6.53 -16.92
N VAL A 376 7.06 6.22 -17.91
CA VAL A 376 7.41 6.31 -19.33
C VAL A 376 7.67 7.77 -19.72
N ALA A 377 6.86 8.73 -19.25
CA ALA A 377 7.10 10.15 -19.53
C ALA A 377 8.45 10.64 -18.96
N LYS A 378 8.77 10.29 -17.71
CA LYS A 378 10.07 10.57 -17.08
C LYS A 378 11.22 9.91 -17.89
N ALA A 379 11.05 8.66 -18.27
CA ALA A 379 12.03 7.87 -19.01
C ALA A 379 12.29 8.35 -20.45
N VAL A 380 11.28 8.91 -21.14
CA VAL A 380 11.46 9.49 -22.50
C VAL A 380 12.47 10.64 -22.47
N VAL A 381 12.47 11.43 -21.39
CA VAL A 381 13.38 12.58 -21.24
C VAL A 381 14.80 12.12 -20.89
N MET A 382 14.91 11.04 -20.11
CA MET A 382 16.17 10.62 -19.50
C MET A 382 16.92 9.53 -20.29
N SER A 383 16.30 8.96 -21.33
CA SER A 383 16.86 7.86 -22.11
C SER A 383 16.75 8.09 -23.61
N LYS A 384 17.52 7.32 -24.38
CA LYS A 384 17.45 7.31 -25.86
C LYS A 384 16.37 6.37 -26.40
N PHE A 385 15.46 5.86 -25.55
CA PHE A 385 14.37 4.97 -25.94
C PHE A 385 13.14 5.73 -26.42
N ASN A 386 12.45 5.19 -27.43
CA ASN A 386 11.18 5.76 -27.85
C ASN A 386 10.02 5.26 -26.95
N SER A 387 8.88 5.94 -26.99
CA SER A 387 7.75 5.63 -26.11
C SER A 387 7.21 4.20 -26.28
N LYS A 388 7.25 3.60 -27.48
CA LYS A 388 6.77 2.22 -27.67
C LYS A 388 7.69 1.20 -27.01
N GLU A 389 8.99 1.44 -27.05
CA GLU A 389 10.00 0.62 -26.39
C GLU A 389 9.91 0.77 -24.87
N LEU A 390 9.76 1.99 -24.37
CA LEU A 390 9.62 2.25 -22.93
C LEU A 390 8.37 1.62 -22.34
N ASN A 391 7.23 1.65 -23.04
CA ASN A 391 6.02 0.96 -22.58
C ASN A 391 6.22 -0.56 -22.44
N ARG A 392 6.93 -1.14 -23.40
CA ARG A 392 7.32 -2.55 -23.42
C ARG A 392 8.29 -2.91 -22.29
N LEU A 393 9.33 -2.10 -22.09
CA LEU A 393 10.27 -2.27 -20.97
C LEU A 393 9.56 -2.16 -19.62
N PHE A 394 8.56 -1.26 -19.52
CA PHE A 394 7.79 -1.08 -18.29
C PHE A 394 6.91 -2.31 -17.97
N ASP A 395 6.35 -2.97 -18.98
CA ASP A 395 5.56 -4.21 -18.78
C ASP A 395 6.41 -5.29 -18.12
N GLU A 396 7.62 -5.49 -18.63
CA GLU A 396 8.52 -6.53 -18.13
C GLU A 396 9.12 -6.16 -16.78
N TYR A 397 9.48 -4.89 -16.61
CA TYR A 397 9.86 -4.34 -15.32
C TYR A 397 8.84 -4.66 -14.21
N CYS A 398 7.55 -4.50 -14.50
CA CYS A 398 6.48 -4.85 -13.55
C CYS A 398 6.46 -6.35 -13.22
N LYS A 399 6.57 -7.23 -14.22
CA LYS A 399 6.58 -8.69 -14.00
C LYS A 399 7.73 -9.13 -13.10
N VAL A 400 8.91 -8.55 -13.29
CA VAL A 400 10.09 -8.81 -12.45
C VAL A 400 9.83 -8.36 -11.03
N CYS A 401 9.34 -7.12 -10.85
CA CYS A 401 9.04 -6.56 -9.54
C CYS A 401 8.02 -7.43 -8.77
N ASP A 402 6.96 -7.90 -9.45
CA ASP A 402 5.92 -8.74 -8.86
C ASP A 402 6.42 -10.12 -8.43
N SER A 403 7.37 -10.72 -9.18
CA SER A 403 7.94 -12.04 -8.85
C SER A 403 8.78 -12.08 -7.57
N SER A 404 9.19 -10.91 -7.06
CA SER A 404 9.98 -10.76 -5.83
C SER A 404 9.14 -10.52 -4.56
N SER A 405 7.82 -10.37 -4.72
CA SER A 405 6.86 -10.13 -3.64
C SER A 405 6.22 -11.44 -3.15
N VAL A 406 6.40 -11.78 -1.87
CA VAL A 406 5.71 -12.91 -1.20
C VAL A 406 4.23 -12.60 -0.94
N ALA A 407 3.77 -11.37 -1.20
CA ALA A 407 2.38 -10.96 -1.02
C ALA A 407 1.57 -11.06 -2.34
N SER A 408 0.26 -11.29 -2.19
CA SER A 408 -0.68 -11.71 -3.24
C SER A 408 -0.50 -11.03 -4.62
N PRO A 409 -0.64 -11.77 -5.74
CA PRO A 409 -0.20 -11.36 -7.09
C PRO A 409 -1.05 -10.27 -7.78
N SER A 410 -1.87 -9.53 -7.05
CA SER A 410 -3.05 -8.85 -7.63
C SER A 410 -3.01 -7.33 -7.58
N ILE A 411 -2.04 -6.72 -6.88
CA ILE A 411 -1.94 -5.27 -6.76
C ILE A 411 -0.47 -4.86 -6.90
N ILE A 412 -0.13 -4.22 -8.02
CA ILE A 412 1.15 -3.51 -8.16
C ILE A 412 1.11 -2.35 -7.15
N ARG A 413 1.90 -2.44 -6.08
CA ARG A 413 2.01 -1.36 -5.10
C ARG A 413 3.05 -0.35 -5.61
N PRO A 414 2.84 0.97 -5.44
CA PRO A 414 3.84 1.97 -5.82
C PRO A 414 5.22 1.70 -5.21
N ASN A 415 5.27 1.16 -3.98
CA ASN A 415 6.50 0.82 -3.27
C ASN A 415 7.09 -0.55 -3.67
N SER A 416 6.46 -1.32 -4.56
CA SER A 416 6.98 -2.60 -5.06
C SER A 416 7.64 -2.48 -6.43
N LEU A 417 7.60 -1.31 -7.08
CA LEU A 417 8.18 -1.05 -8.39
C LEU A 417 9.62 -0.54 -8.29
N VAL A 418 10.48 -1.26 -7.56
CA VAL A 418 11.90 -0.94 -7.40
C VAL A 418 12.72 -2.23 -7.45
N LEU A 419 13.90 -2.19 -8.06
CA LEU A 419 14.80 -3.33 -8.13
C LEU A 419 15.85 -3.26 -7.02
N ARG A 420 15.89 -4.31 -6.19
CA ARG A 420 17.01 -4.56 -5.27
C ARG A 420 18.18 -5.17 -6.03
N PHE A 421 19.40 -5.01 -5.49
CA PHE A 421 20.63 -5.52 -6.10
C PHE A 421 20.54 -6.97 -6.62
N HIS A 422 20.00 -7.89 -5.80
CA HIS A 422 19.87 -9.30 -6.19
C HIS A 422 18.94 -9.52 -7.40
N THR A 423 17.83 -8.78 -7.46
CA THR A 423 16.89 -8.85 -8.57
C THR A 423 17.50 -8.18 -9.80
N PHE A 424 18.13 -7.02 -9.62
CA PHE A 424 18.81 -6.28 -10.68
C PHE A 424 19.86 -7.13 -11.39
N GLN A 425 20.80 -7.77 -10.67
CA GLN A 425 21.85 -8.57 -11.32
C GLN A 425 21.30 -9.75 -12.14
N THR A 426 20.16 -10.31 -11.72
CA THR A 426 19.48 -11.39 -12.46
C THR A 426 18.88 -10.88 -13.77
N VAL A 427 18.25 -9.71 -13.73
CA VAL A 427 17.65 -9.08 -14.91
C VAL A 427 18.74 -8.56 -15.85
N PHE A 428 19.68 -7.78 -15.31
CA PHE A 428 20.75 -7.17 -16.07
C PHE A 428 21.60 -8.22 -16.79
N GLY A 429 22.00 -9.31 -16.12
CA GLY A 429 22.77 -10.39 -16.74
C GLY A 429 22.03 -11.16 -17.84
N ARG A 430 20.68 -11.13 -17.88
CA ARG A 430 19.88 -11.68 -18.98
C ARG A 430 19.80 -10.73 -20.18
N VAL A 431 19.80 -9.43 -19.92
CA VAL A 431 19.61 -8.37 -20.92
C VAL A 431 20.93 -7.96 -21.56
N VAL A 432 21.98 -7.84 -20.75
CA VAL A 432 23.32 -7.43 -21.16
C VAL A 432 24.27 -8.60 -20.89
N HIS A 433 24.58 -9.34 -21.94
CA HIS A 433 25.48 -10.50 -21.85
C HIS A 433 26.93 -10.10 -21.53
N GLY A 434 27.68 -11.01 -20.91
CA GLY A 434 29.08 -10.79 -20.55
C GLY A 434 29.30 -10.23 -19.14
N TRP A 435 28.25 -10.14 -18.34
CA TRP A 435 28.29 -9.65 -16.95
C TRP A 435 27.84 -10.74 -15.98
N ALA A 436 28.75 -11.20 -15.12
CA ALA A 436 28.46 -12.25 -14.15
C ALA A 436 27.84 -11.69 -12.85
N PRO A 437 26.88 -12.41 -12.24
CA PRO A 437 26.27 -12.01 -10.97
C PRO A 437 27.28 -12.12 -9.82
N ASN A 438 27.02 -11.39 -8.74
CA ASN A 438 27.82 -11.34 -7.50
C ASN A 438 29.29 -10.97 -7.72
N THR A 439 29.57 -10.17 -8.75
CA THR A 439 30.91 -9.64 -9.03
C THR A 439 31.01 -8.15 -8.69
N ARG A 440 32.23 -7.66 -8.41
CA ARG A 440 32.47 -6.23 -8.15
C ARG A 440 32.01 -5.32 -9.30
N PRO A 441 32.22 -5.67 -10.59
CA PRO A 441 31.69 -4.87 -11.70
C PRO A 441 30.16 -4.82 -11.72
N MET A 442 29.46 -5.89 -11.34
CA MET A 442 28.00 -5.90 -11.26
C MET A 442 27.48 -4.97 -10.16
N LEU A 443 28.16 -4.94 -9.01
CA LEU A 443 27.86 -3.99 -7.92
C LEU A 443 28.08 -2.55 -8.37
N ARG A 444 29.22 -2.27 -9.03
CA ARG A 444 29.51 -0.94 -9.56
C ARG A 444 28.49 -0.50 -10.60
N ILE A 445 28.03 -1.40 -11.47
CA ILE A 445 26.93 -1.09 -12.39
C ILE A 445 25.67 -0.72 -11.63
N PHE A 446 25.29 -1.47 -10.58
CA PHE A 446 24.12 -1.14 -9.78
C PHE A 446 24.22 0.28 -9.21
N GLU A 447 25.38 0.64 -8.64
CA GLU A 447 25.66 1.99 -8.13
C GLU A 447 25.60 3.08 -9.21
N LEU A 448 26.04 2.78 -10.44
CA LEU A 448 25.93 3.73 -11.56
C LEU A 448 24.49 3.93 -12.05
N PHE A 449 23.62 2.96 -11.80
CA PHE A 449 22.20 3.03 -12.13
C PHE A 449 21.41 3.77 -11.05
N ASP A 450 21.69 3.51 -9.77
CA ASP A 450 21.12 4.17 -8.59
C ASP A 450 21.65 5.61 -8.47
N LYS A 451 20.93 6.56 -9.09
CA LYS A 451 21.39 7.95 -9.21
C LYS A 451 21.15 8.75 -7.95
N ASP A 452 20.15 8.39 -7.17
CA ASP A 452 19.81 9.07 -5.91
C ASP A 452 20.44 8.40 -4.67
N ASN A 453 21.15 7.28 -4.85
CA ASN A 453 21.87 6.52 -3.84
C ASN A 453 20.95 6.00 -2.72
N ASP A 454 19.71 5.65 -3.06
CA ASP A 454 18.75 5.09 -2.11
C ASP A 454 18.92 3.57 -1.89
N GLY A 455 19.82 2.94 -2.62
CA GLY A 455 20.11 1.50 -2.59
C GLY A 455 19.09 0.67 -3.37
N LEU A 456 18.25 1.30 -4.18
CA LEU A 456 17.23 0.72 -5.04
C LEU A 456 17.39 1.29 -6.46
N ILE A 457 16.74 0.66 -7.43
CA ILE A 457 16.70 1.16 -8.81
C ILE A 457 15.24 1.32 -9.23
N ASP A 458 14.84 2.57 -9.52
CA ASP A 458 13.54 2.89 -10.11
C ASP A 458 13.51 2.62 -11.63
N PHE A 459 12.33 2.69 -12.25
CA PHE A 459 12.21 2.45 -13.69
C PHE A 459 13.02 3.45 -14.54
N SER A 460 13.08 4.69 -14.11
CA SER A 460 13.77 5.77 -14.80
C SER A 460 15.29 5.61 -14.75
N GLU A 461 15.82 5.13 -13.63
CA GLU A 461 17.20 4.76 -13.41
C GLU A 461 17.59 3.56 -14.26
N LEU A 462 16.76 2.52 -14.24
CA LEU A 462 16.92 1.34 -15.09
C LEU A 462 17.05 1.70 -16.57
N VAL A 463 16.08 2.43 -17.12
CA VAL A 463 16.12 2.78 -18.55
C VAL A 463 17.20 3.79 -18.90
N SER A 464 17.58 4.68 -17.96
CA SER A 464 18.72 5.58 -18.14
C SER A 464 20.01 4.79 -18.26
N GLY A 465 20.30 3.89 -17.32
CA GLY A 465 21.52 3.10 -17.35
C GLY A 465 21.54 2.13 -18.54
N LEU A 466 20.44 1.43 -18.85
CA LEU A 466 20.35 0.56 -20.03
C LEU A 466 20.63 1.31 -21.33
N SER A 467 20.24 2.59 -21.42
CA SER A 467 20.51 3.40 -22.60
C SER A 467 22.00 3.67 -22.83
N LEU A 468 22.83 3.68 -21.78
CA LEU A 468 24.28 3.80 -21.88
C LEU A 468 24.93 2.51 -22.42
N PHE A 469 24.35 1.34 -22.15
CA PHE A 469 24.87 0.07 -22.67
C PHE A 469 24.42 -0.19 -24.11
N VAL A 470 23.14 0.05 -24.40
CA VAL A 470 22.54 -0.32 -25.70
C VAL A 470 22.66 0.81 -26.72
N ARG A 471 22.57 2.09 -26.32
CA ARG A 471 22.46 3.24 -27.26
C ARG A 471 23.56 4.29 -27.09
N SER A 472 24.72 3.91 -26.55
CA SER A 472 25.85 4.82 -26.40
C SER A 472 26.60 5.04 -27.72
N THR A 473 27.03 6.28 -27.91
CA THR A 473 28.11 6.66 -28.82
C THR A 473 29.43 6.02 -28.35
N PRO A 474 30.44 5.87 -29.23
CA PRO A 474 31.74 5.34 -28.83
C PRO A 474 32.37 6.13 -27.66
N ALA A 475 32.22 7.45 -27.62
CA ALA A 475 32.74 8.28 -26.54
C ALA A 475 32.02 8.05 -25.19
N GLU A 476 30.70 7.92 -25.20
CA GLU A 476 29.91 7.58 -24.00
C GLU A 476 30.22 6.17 -23.50
N ARG A 477 30.51 5.22 -24.41
CA ARG A 477 30.91 3.86 -24.03
C ARG A 477 32.27 3.84 -23.33
N TRP A 478 33.23 4.62 -23.81
CA TRP A 478 34.52 4.77 -23.14
C TRP A 478 34.39 5.41 -21.76
N GLN A 479 33.50 6.40 -21.62
CA GLN A 479 33.16 6.97 -20.33
C GLN A 479 32.57 5.92 -19.37
N LEU A 480 31.61 5.13 -19.84
CA LEU A 480 30.99 4.06 -19.05
C LEU A 480 32.02 2.99 -18.66
N CYS A 481 32.89 2.59 -19.59
CA CYS A 481 33.98 1.65 -19.33
C CYS A 481 34.88 2.16 -18.20
N PHE A 482 35.30 3.42 -18.28
CA PHE A 482 36.08 4.04 -17.21
C PHE A 482 35.34 4.02 -15.86
N GLN A 483 34.06 4.43 -15.83
CA GLN A 483 33.27 4.48 -14.59
C GLN A 483 33.03 3.12 -13.92
N VAL A 484 32.94 2.05 -14.71
CA VAL A 484 32.82 0.69 -14.15
C VAL A 484 34.16 0.20 -13.59
N PHE A 485 35.28 0.65 -14.17
CA PHE A 485 36.62 0.28 -13.69
C PHE A 485 37.09 1.10 -12.50
N ASP A 486 36.65 2.35 -12.39
CA ASP A 486 36.86 3.20 -11.22
C ASP A 486 35.87 2.77 -10.12
N LEU A 487 36.28 1.79 -9.29
CA LEU A 487 35.44 1.21 -8.25
C LEU A 487 35.37 2.10 -7.01
N THR A 488 36.37 2.98 -6.82
CA THR A 488 36.46 3.89 -5.68
C THR A 488 35.87 5.28 -5.95
N ASP A 489 35.50 5.55 -7.20
CA ASP A 489 34.98 6.84 -7.69
C ASP A 489 35.96 8.00 -7.45
N ASP A 490 37.26 7.70 -7.48
CA ASP A 490 38.32 8.68 -7.20
C ASP A 490 38.83 9.40 -8.46
N GLY A 491 38.31 9.03 -9.64
CA GLY A 491 38.68 9.60 -10.93
C GLY A 491 39.92 8.96 -11.55
N TYR A 492 40.41 7.86 -10.97
CA TYR A 492 41.54 7.07 -11.44
C TYR A 492 41.20 5.58 -11.43
N VAL A 493 41.97 4.77 -12.18
CA VAL A 493 41.86 3.31 -12.17
C VAL A 493 43.19 2.71 -11.75
N SER A 494 43.21 2.15 -10.54
CA SER A 494 44.35 1.44 -9.99
C SER A 494 44.53 0.05 -10.62
N TYR A 495 45.71 -0.54 -10.42
CA TYR A 495 45.96 -1.92 -10.83
C TYR A 495 45.01 -2.92 -10.14
N GLU A 496 44.67 -2.68 -8.87
CA GLU A 496 43.78 -3.55 -8.10
C GLU A 496 42.34 -3.49 -8.64
N GLU A 497 41.85 -2.31 -8.97
CA GLU A 497 40.53 -2.14 -9.59
C GLU A 497 40.47 -2.77 -10.99
N MET A 498 41.51 -2.54 -11.80
CA MET A 498 41.67 -3.17 -13.11
C MET A 498 41.60 -4.70 -13.02
N MET A 499 42.31 -5.29 -12.05
CA MET A 499 42.32 -6.73 -11.83
C MET A 499 40.98 -7.26 -11.29
N ALA A 500 40.35 -6.54 -10.36
CA ALA A 500 39.03 -6.90 -9.82
C ALA A 500 37.95 -6.96 -10.91
N VAL A 501 38.01 -6.04 -11.88
CA VAL A 501 37.08 -6.02 -13.01
C VAL A 501 37.42 -7.11 -14.04
N ALA A 502 38.70 -7.29 -14.35
CA ALA A 502 39.18 -8.35 -15.24
C ALA A 502 38.80 -9.76 -14.73
N GLU A 503 38.87 -9.99 -13.42
CA GLU A 503 38.42 -11.23 -12.78
C GLU A 503 36.92 -11.49 -13.02
N GLY A 504 36.08 -10.46 -12.85
CA GLY A 504 34.64 -10.56 -13.11
C GLY A 504 34.32 -10.88 -14.58
N PHE A 505 35.05 -10.30 -15.53
CA PHE A 505 34.84 -10.56 -16.97
C PHE A 505 35.35 -11.92 -17.42
N CYS A 506 36.52 -12.34 -16.94
CA CYS A 506 37.05 -13.67 -17.25
C CYS A 506 36.11 -14.77 -16.75
N TYR A 507 35.48 -14.56 -15.58
CA TYR A 507 34.50 -15.49 -15.02
C TYR A 507 33.23 -15.59 -15.89
N ALA A 508 32.79 -14.46 -16.47
CA ALA A 508 31.61 -14.42 -17.33
C ALA A 508 31.83 -15.06 -18.72
N ASP A 509 33.06 -15.05 -19.25
CA ASP A 509 33.38 -15.45 -20.63
C ASP A 509 33.70 -16.96 -20.76
N GLU A 510 34.43 -17.55 -19.80
CA GLU A 510 34.87 -18.95 -19.87
C GLU A 510 34.87 -19.66 -18.51
N GLU A 511 33.69 -20.00 -17.98
CA GLU A 511 33.53 -20.67 -16.67
C GLU A 511 34.40 -21.94 -16.52
N GLN A 512 34.57 -22.72 -17.60
CA GLN A 512 35.36 -23.96 -17.59
C GLN A 512 36.88 -23.77 -17.71
N HIS A 513 37.36 -22.61 -18.21
CA HIS A 513 38.79 -22.31 -18.41
C HIS A 513 39.24 -21.03 -17.70
N PHE A 514 38.42 -20.55 -16.75
CA PHE A 514 38.57 -19.28 -16.04
C PHE A 514 39.99 -19.02 -15.56
N LEU A 515 40.61 -19.99 -14.87
CA LEU A 515 41.94 -19.82 -14.29
C LEU A 515 43.03 -19.59 -15.35
N HIS A 516 42.96 -20.30 -16.47
CA HIS A 516 43.94 -20.16 -17.55
C HIS A 516 43.77 -18.82 -18.28
N THR A 517 42.52 -18.43 -18.54
CA THR A 517 42.21 -17.15 -19.19
C THR A 517 42.54 -15.97 -18.28
N LEU A 518 42.22 -16.03 -16.99
CA LEU A 518 42.58 -15.02 -16.01
C LEU A 518 44.10 -14.88 -15.88
N GLN A 519 44.85 -15.99 -15.86
CA GLN A 519 46.31 -15.93 -15.75
C GLN A 519 46.95 -15.26 -16.97
N ARG A 520 46.44 -15.55 -18.18
CA ARG A 520 46.88 -14.88 -19.41
C ARG A 520 46.60 -13.38 -19.38
N VAL A 521 45.40 -12.98 -18.95
CA VAL A 521 44.99 -11.57 -18.85
C VAL A 521 45.79 -10.83 -17.79
N ARG A 522 46.00 -11.45 -16.62
CA ARG A 522 46.82 -10.90 -15.54
C ARG A 522 48.23 -10.60 -16.00
N THR A 523 48.89 -11.52 -16.70
CA THR A 523 50.25 -11.31 -17.22
C THR A 523 50.29 -10.08 -18.13
N ARG A 524 49.35 -9.97 -19.07
CA ARG A 524 49.29 -8.84 -20.02
C ARG A 524 48.99 -7.50 -19.36
N ILE A 525 48.02 -7.46 -18.44
CA ILE A 525 47.72 -6.25 -17.67
C ILE A 525 48.96 -5.81 -16.90
N THR A 526 49.66 -6.74 -16.25
CA THR A 526 50.85 -6.44 -15.44
C THR A 526 52.00 -5.90 -16.28
N GLU A 527 52.36 -6.58 -17.37
CA GLU A 527 53.43 -6.15 -18.27
C GLU A 527 53.16 -4.76 -18.84
N ARG A 528 51.92 -4.51 -19.27
CA ARG A 528 51.52 -3.25 -19.86
C ARG A 528 51.45 -2.11 -18.84
N TYR A 529 50.96 -2.40 -17.63
CA TYR A 529 50.85 -1.40 -16.56
C TYR A 529 52.24 -0.96 -16.09
N GLN A 530 53.19 -1.90 -16.01
CA GLN A 530 54.60 -1.60 -15.73
C GLN A 530 55.25 -0.77 -16.84
N LEU A 531 55.00 -1.11 -18.11
CA LEU A 531 55.52 -0.36 -19.24
C LEU A 531 55.01 1.08 -19.25
N PHE A 532 53.70 1.28 -19.02
CA PHE A 532 53.09 2.60 -18.95
C PHE A 532 53.74 3.49 -17.89
N TRP A 533 53.90 2.99 -16.67
CA TRP A 533 54.53 3.78 -15.60
C TRP A 533 56.01 4.08 -15.87
N LYS A 534 56.72 3.16 -16.53
CA LYS A 534 58.10 3.38 -16.96
C LYS A 534 58.18 4.51 -18.01
N GLU A 535 57.30 4.49 -19.02
CA GLU A 535 57.22 5.54 -20.04
C GLU A 535 56.82 6.89 -19.42
N GLU A 536 55.91 6.90 -18.45
CA GLU A 536 55.48 8.12 -17.77
C GLU A 536 56.59 8.70 -16.87
N GLU A 537 57.34 7.85 -16.16
CA GLU A 537 58.51 8.24 -15.38
C GLU A 537 59.62 8.83 -16.28
N GLU A 538 59.91 8.21 -17.42
CA GLU A 538 60.86 8.73 -18.42
C GLU A 538 60.38 10.08 -19.00
N THR A 539 59.08 10.24 -19.23
CA THR A 539 58.48 11.48 -19.73
C THR A 539 58.53 12.59 -18.68
N MET A 540 58.29 12.25 -17.41
CA MET A 540 58.45 13.15 -16.26
C MET A 540 59.90 13.60 -16.11
N GLN A 541 60.86 12.68 -16.23
CA GLN A 541 62.29 12.95 -16.18
C GLN A 541 62.70 13.97 -17.26
N ARG A 542 62.27 13.75 -18.51
CA ARG A 542 62.54 14.67 -19.63
C ARG A 542 61.92 16.05 -19.45
N ARG A 543 60.69 16.13 -18.91
CA ARG A 543 60.03 17.42 -18.62
C ARG A 543 60.74 18.19 -17.49
N LYS A 544 61.27 17.47 -16.50
CA LYS A 544 62.09 18.02 -15.42
C LYS A 544 63.43 18.56 -15.93
N GLU A 545 64.07 17.85 -16.86
CA GLU A 545 65.29 18.28 -17.56
C GLU A 545 65.09 19.53 -18.43
N LEU A 546 63.86 19.73 -18.97
CA LEU A 546 63.48 20.90 -19.78
C LEU A 546 63.04 22.13 -18.96
N GLY A 547 63.11 22.07 -17.61
CA GLY A 547 62.84 23.22 -16.74
C GLY A 547 61.38 23.66 -16.65
N MET A 548 60.42 22.78 -16.95
CA MET A 548 58.98 23.08 -16.83
C MET A 548 58.52 22.92 -15.36
N GLU A 549 57.84 23.93 -14.81
CA GLU A 549 57.47 24.01 -13.37
C GLU A 549 56.57 22.86 -12.86
N GLU A 550 56.83 22.49 -11.60
CA GLU A 550 56.36 21.35 -10.80
C GLU A 550 54.85 21.29 -10.46
N LYS A 551 54.00 22.15 -11.05
CA LYS A 551 52.58 22.29 -10.63
C LYS A 551 51.64 21.15 -11.04
N ALA A 552 52.12 20.14 -11.76
CA ALA A 552 51.32 18.99 -12.18
C ALA A 552 51.78 17.64 -11.57
N ILE A 553 52.79 17.64 -10.69
CA ILE A 553 53.50 16.41 -10.32
C ILE A 553 52.84 15.63 -9.16
N THR A 554 51.81 16.18 -8.51
CA THR A 554 51.27 15.58 -7.28
C THR A 554 49.95 14.79 -7.38
N SER A 555 49.33 14.59 -8.56
CA SER A 555 48.05 13.86 -8.60
C SER A 555 48.01 12.56 -9.39
N THR A 556 48.95 12.28 -10.30
CA THR A 556 48.91 11.04 -11.10
C THR A 556 49.62 9.86 -10.42
N SER A 557 50.77 10.06 -9.75
CA SER A 557 51.61 8.93 -9.32
C SER A 557 51.10 8.10 -8.13
N VAL A 558 50.02 8.54 -7.46
CA VAL A 558 49.50 7.86 -6.26
C VAL A 558 48.13 7.20 -6.50
N HIS A 559 47.40 7.56 -7.57
CA HIS A 559 45.97 7.22 -7.69
C HIS A 559 45.65 6.25 -8.85
N GLY A 560 46.52 6.10 -9.85
CA GLY A 560 46.35 5.13 -10.94
C GLY A 560 46.18 5.78 -12.31
N LEU A 561 45.58 5.07 -13.27
CA LEU A 561 45.40 5.57 -14.63
C LEU A 561 44.26 6.57 -14.69
N ASN A 562 44.54 7.81 -15.13
CA ASN A 562 43.48 8.75 -15.47
C ASN A 562 42.67 8.25 -16.69
N LYS A 563 41.50 8.85 -16.94
CA LYS A 563 40.60 8.46 -18.03
C LYS A 563 41.24 8.36 -19.42
N ALA A 564 42.13 9.27 -19.79
CA ALA A 564 42.75 9.25 -21.13
C ALA A 564 43.72 8.07 -21.27
N SER A 565 44.59 7.91 -20.28
CA SER A 565 45.56 6.81 -20.20
C SER A 565 44.89 5.45 -20.08
N PHE A 566 43.80 5.36 -19.30
CA PHE A 566 42.99 4.15 -19.18
C PHE A 566 42.39 3.74 -20.53
N CYS A 567 41.73 4.65 -21.26
CA CYS A 567 41.12 4.34 -22.55
C CYS A 567 42.13 3.80 -23.56
N GLU A 568 43.33 4.37 -23.62
CA GLU A 568 44.42 3.88 -24.46
C GLU A 568 44.91 2.49 -24.02
N PHE A 569 44.98 2.26 -22.71
CA PHE A 569 45.37 0.98 -22.13
C PHE A 569 44.37 -0.14 -22.47
N VAL A 570 43.07 0.06 -22.25
CA VAL A 570 42.07 -0.99 -22.49
C VAL A 570 41.76 -1.21 -23.97
N SER A 571 42.01 -0.23 -24.84
CA SER A 571 41.80 -0.35 -26.29
C SER A 571 42.63 -1.46 -26.96
N THR A 572 43.71 -1.89 -26.32
CA THR A 572 44.60 -2.94 -26.82
C THR A 572 44.36 -4.33 -26.23
N GLU A 573 43.50 -4.43 -25.21
CA GLU A 573 43.12 -5.71 -24.59
C GLU A 573 41.62 -5.96 -24.83
N PRO A 574 41.27 -6.66 -25.93
CA PRO A 574 39.88 -6.82 -26.35
C PRO A 574 38.98 -7.44 -25.27
N ILE A 575 39.52 -8.30 -24.41
CA ILE A 575 38.74 -9.00 -23.37
C ILE A 575 38.16 -8.04 -22.32
N LEU A 576 38.85 -6.93 -22.03
CA LEU A 576 38.43 -5.96 -21.01
C LEU A 576 37.30 -5.04 -21.51
N VAL A 577 37.16 -4.92 -22.84
CA VAL A 577 36.15 -4.08 -23.48
C VAL A 577 35.02 -4.93 -24.09
N ARG A 578 35.23 -6.25 -24.22
CA ARG A 578 34.29 -7.20 -24.83
C ARG A 578 32.87 -7.11 -24.24
N PRO A 579 32.66 -7.09 -22.90
CA PRO A 579 31.31 -6.95 -22.33
C PRO A 579 30.59 -5.64 -22.69
N PHE A 580 31.34 -4.56 -22.96
CA PHE A 580 30.80 -3.26 -23.35
C PHE A 580 30.47 -3.17 -24.85
N ASN A 581 31.15 -3.98 -25.68
CA ASN A 581 30.95 -4.01 -27.13
C ASN A 581 29.87 -5.03 -27.55
N LEU A 582 29.73 -6.14 -26.80
CA LEU A 582 28.77 -7.21 -27.08
C LEU A 582 27.33 -6.71 -27.23
N ALA A 583 26.88 -5.78 -26.37
CA ALA A 583 25.52 -5.24 -26.41
C ALA A 583 25.21 -4.50 -27.72
N LYS A 584 26.20 -3.79 -28.27
CA LYS A 584 26.07 -3.01 -29.50
C LYS A 584 26.24 -3.86 -30.75
N GLU A 585 27.19 -4.79 -30.74
CA GLU A 585 27.41 -5.75 -31.83
C GLU A 585 26.17 -6.63 -32.05
N GLN A 586 25.46 -6.98 -30.97
CA GLN A 586 24.17 -7.67 -31.05
C GLN A 586 23.06 -6.81 -31.67
N GLU A 587 22.94 -5.53 -31.28
CA GLU A 587 21.97 -4.60 -31.89
C GLU A 587 22.23 -4.42 -33.40
N GLU A 588 23.49 -4.23 -33.79
CA GLU A 588 23.91 -4.04 -35.18
C GLU A 588 23.71 -5.31 -36.02
N ALA A 589 24.01 -6.50 -35.48
CA ALA A 589 23.76 -7.79 -36.14
C ALA A 589 22.27 -8.06 -36.35
N MET A 590 21.42 -7.74 -35.37
CA MET A 590 19.96 -7.91 -35.46
C MET A 590 19.32 -6.92 -36.44
N ALA A 591 19.77 -5.66 -36.44
CA ALA A 591 19.32 -4.66 -37.41
C ALA A 591 19.70 -5.05 -38.85
N ALA A 592 20.90 -5.61 -39.04
CA ALA A 592 21.34 -6.16 -40.32
C ALA A 592 20.47 -7.35 -40.77
N HIS A 593 20.12 -8.27 -39.86
CA HIS A 593 19.27 -9.42 -40.15
C HIS A 593 17.82 -9.02 -40.50
N ALA A 594 17.24 -8.07 -39.75
CA ALA A 594 15.90 -7.55 -40.02
C ALA A 594 15.82 -6.73 -41.32
N ALA A 595 16.93 -6.08 -41.71
CA ALA A 595 17.07 -5.41 -43.00
C ALA A 595 17.26 -6.42 -44.15
N ALA A 596 17.91 -7.55 -43.90
CA ALA A 596 18.08 -8.64 -44.86
C ALA A 596 16.76 -9.37 -45.15
N ASP A 597 15.97 -9.69 -44.12
CA ASP A 597 14.65 -10.35 -44.26
C ASP A 597 13.65 -9.50 -45.05
N ARG A 598 13.71 -8.16 -44.95
CA ARG A 598 12.89 -7.25 -45.77
C ARG A 598 13.34 -7.17 -47.22
N ARG A 599 14.61 -7.51 -47.52
CA ARG A 599 15.17 -7.51 -48.89
C ARG A 599 14.95 -8.85 -49.59
N SER A 600 14.84 -9.96 -48.86
CA SER A 600 14.56 -11.30 -49.39
C SER A 600 13.06 -11.62 -49.45
N GLY A 601 12.26 -10.70 -50.01
CA GLY A 601 10.86 -10.97 -50.30
C GLY A 601 10.72 -12.07 -51.37
N GLY A 602 10.38 -13.30 -50.92
CA GLY A 602 9.82 -14.35 -51.77
C GLY A 602 10.73 -15.55 -52.03
N LEU A 603 10.18 -16.74 -51.75
CA LEU A 603 10.60 -18.10 -52.11
C LEU A 603 11.64 -18.80 -51.21
N ARG A 604 11.12 -19.54 -50.22
CA ARG A 604 11.44 -20.97 -50.02
C ARG A 604 10.34 -21.67 -49.19
N SER A 605 9.91 -22.83 -49.66
CA SER A 605 8.92 -23.75 -49.07
C SER A 605 9.57 -24.74 -48.08
N PRO A 606 8.79 -25.47 -47.24
CA PRO A 606 9.29 -26.11 -46.03
C PRO A 606 9.64 -27.58 -46.24
N LEU A 607 10.90 -27.99 -46.03
CA LEU A 607 11.29 -29.40 -45.89
C LEU A 607 12.41 -29.57 -44.84
N SER A 608 12.00 -30.20 -43.72
CA SER A 608 12.69 -31.11 -42.76
C SER A 608 14.11 -30.84 -42.19
N PRO A 609 14.37 -31.25 -40.92
CA PRO A 609 15.51 -30.81 -40.12
C PRO A 609 16.69 -31.80 -40.18
N SER A 610 17.90 -31.30 -40.43
CA SER A 610 19.13 -32.05 -40.14
C SER A 610 20.28 -31.12 -39.70
N ALA A 611 20.75 -31.36 -38.47
CA ALA A 611 22.10 -31.13 -37.94
C ALA A 611 22.65 -29.69 -37.81
N SER A 612 22.64 -29.14 -36.58
CA SER A 612 23.85 -28.95 -35.73
C SER A 612 23.50 -28.14 -34.45
N PRO A 613 24.15 -28.37 -33.29
CA PRO A 613 23.75 -27.76 -32.01
C PRO A 613 24.25 -26.32 -31.79
N HIS A 614 24.87 -25.67 -32.78
CA HIS A 614 25.58 -24.40 -32.59
C HIS A 614 25.02 -23.20 -33.34
N GLN A 615 23.82 -23.30 -33.91
CA GLN A 615 23.12 -22.15 -34.45
C GLN A 615 21.85 -21.91 -33.66
N ARG A 616 21.98 -21.24 -32.51
CA ARG A 616 20.88 -20.45 -31.97
C ARG A 616 20.71 -19.28 -32.94
N SER A 617 19.74 -19.42 -33.82
CA SER A 617 19.13 -18.31 -34.57
C SER A 617 18.60 -17.30 -33.55
N ILE A 618 19.38 -16.24 -33.32
CA ILE A 618 18.99 -15.12 -32.45
C ILE A 618 18.14 -14.19 -33.31
N SER A 619 16.85 -14.51 -33.42
CA SER A 619 15.83 -13.49 -33.67
C SER A 619 15.95 -12.44 -32.56
N LEU A 620 15.78 -11.15 -32.89
CA LEU A 620 15.49 -10.06 -31.95
C LEU A 620 15.12 -10.61 -30.57
N LEU A 621 15.97 -10.47 -29.54
CA LEU A 621 15.55 -10.86 -28.19
C LEU A 621 14.24 -10.10 -27.94
N PRO A 622 13.11 -10.83 -27.87
CA PRO A 622 11.83 -10.18 -27.75
C PRO A 622 11.84 -9.49 -26.40
N VAL A 623 11.17 -8.35 -26.34
CA VAL A 623 10.87 -7.64 -25.09
C VAL A 623 10.44 -8.64 -23.99
N GLU A 624 9.76 -9.72 -24.35
CA GLU A 624 9.37 -10.89 -23.55
C GLU A 624 10.49 -11.59 -22.73
N THR A 625 11.76 -11.16 -22.79
CA THR A 625 12.90 -11.75 -22.04
C THR A 625 13.37 -10.92 -20.84
N LEU A 626 13.00 -9.64 -20.77
CA LEU A 626 12.97 -8.90 -19.50
C LEU A 626 11.85 -9.46 -18.63
#